data_AF-A0A517TUH4-F1
#
_entry.id   AF-A0A517TUH4-F1
#
_cell.length_a   1.000
_cell.length_b   1.000
_cell.length_c   1.000
_cell.angle_alpha   90.00
_cell.angle_beta   90.00
_cell.angle_gamma   90.00
#
_symmetry.space_group_name_H-M   'P 1'
#
loop_
_entity.id
_entity.type
_entity.pdbx_description
1 polymer ?
#
loop_
_entity_poly.entity_id
_entity_poly.type
_entity_poly.pdbx_seq_one_letter_code
_entity_poly.pdbx_strand_id
1 'polypeptide(L)'
;MSHRSVVISSFEEYLDDEFTSVQDRAAETADRNIHLSRFPYSVMLQVAYPELDYANRWCWQNFGPGDGQCLQRDSEYRVCECVDPHSHVGKWMSHWWAKTDYDFGFNEWYFSESDDLERFVANIENINRGEHYPK
;
A
#
# COMPACT_ATOMS: atom_id res chain seq x y z
N MET A 1 15.97 10.61 15.58
CA MET A 1 15.14 9.41 15.84
C MET A 1 14.35 9.16 14.58
N SER A 2 14.55 8.03 13.91
CA SER A 2 13.82 7.74 12.67
C SER A 2 12.31 7.85 12.93
N HIS A 3 11.66 8.80 12.27
CA HIS A 3 10.21 8.99 12.35
C HIS A 3 9.49 7.86 11.57
N ARG A 4 9.57 6.64 12.10
CA ARG A 4 8.93 5.45 11.54
C ARG A 4 7.67 5.14 12.34
N SER A 5 6.54 5.13 11.64
CA SER A 5 5.20 4.78 12.12
C SER A 5 4.68 3.48 11.50
N VAL A 6 5.46 2.82 10.63
CA VAL A 6 5.06 1.55 10.00
C VAL A 6 4.81 0.45 11.02
N VAL A 7 3.60 -0.12 11.00
CA VAL A 7 3.19 -1.27 11.82
C VAL A 7 2.60 -2.35 10.92
N ILE A 8 3.02 -3.61 11.10
CA ILE A 8 2.38 -4.74 10.42
C ILE A 8 0.98 -4.92 11.00
N SER A 9 -0.01 -5.07 10.14
CA SER A 9 -1.42 -5.19 10.54
C SER A 9 -2.15 -6.22 9.69
N SER A 10 -3.47 -6.28 9.81
CA SER A 10 -4.32 -7.26 9.14
C SER A 10 -5.63 -6.63 8.68
N PHE A 11 -6.27 -7.25 7.70
CA PHE A 11 -7.57 -6.79 7.23
C PHE A 11 -8.63 -6.89 8.34
N GLU A 12 -8.51 -7.88 9.23
CA GLU A 12 -9.36 -8.03 10.40
C GLU A 12 -9.21 -6.85 11.37
N GLU A 13 -7.97 -6.39 11.64
CA GLU A 13 -7.73 -5.18 12.45
C GLU A 13 -8.27 -3.92 11.77
N TYR A 14 -8.16 -3.82 10.44
CA TYR A 14 -8.82 -2.74 9.69
C TYR A 14 -10.35 -2.80 9.87
N LEU A 15 -10.96 -3.98 9.83
CA LEU A 15 -12.40 -4.15 10.03
C LEU A 15 -12.84 -3.97 11.49
N ASP A 16 -11.92 -4.00 12.45
CA ASP A 16 -12.19 -3.87 13.89
C ASP A 16 -12.44 -2.41 14.31
N ASP A 17 -13.37 -1.77 13.61
CA ASP A 17 -13.90 -0.45 13.95
C ASP A 17 -15.36 -0.60 14.41
N GLU A 18 -15.63 -0.07 15.61
CA GLU A 18 -16.94 -0.10 16.28
C GLU A 18 -18.01 0.68 15.49
N PHE A 19 -17.59 1.58 14.59
CA PHE A 19 -18.50 2.40 13.77
C PHE A 19 -18.80 1.81 12.39
N THR A 20 -18.05 0.79 11.94
CA THR A 20 -18.24 0.17 10.62
C THR A 20 -19.43 -0.81 10.64
N SER A 21 -20.46 -0.54 9.80
CA SER A 21 -21.65 -1.39 9.72
C SER A 21 -21.36 -2.77 9.11
N VAL A 22 -22.22 -3.77 9.35
CA VAL A 22 -22.08 -5.11 8.76
C VAL A 22 -22.10 -5.06 7.22
N GLN A 23 -22.91 -4.17 6.65
CA GLN A 23 -23.00 -3.97 5.21
C GLN A 23 -21.68 -3.40 4.65
N ASP A 24 -21.08 -2.43 5.33
CA ASP A 24 -19.81 -1.84 4.92
C ASP A 24 -18.67 -2.87 5.02
N ARG A 25 -18.62 -3.66 6.11
CA ARG A 25 -17.66 -4.77 6.25
C ARG A 25 -17.79 -5.78 5.10
N ALA A 26 -19.01 -6.11 4.69
CA ALA A 26 -19.25 -7.03 3.58
C ALA A 26 -18.80 -6.45 2.24
N ALA A 27 -19.02 -5.14 2.02
CA ALA A 27 -18.58 -4.44 0.82
C ALA A 27 -17.04 -4.37 0.75
N GLU A 28 -16.38 -3.92 1.83
CA GLU A 28 -14.91 -3.87 1.92
C GLU A 28 -14.28 -5.26 1.70
N THR A 29 -14.90 -6.31 2.27
CA THR A 29 -14.45 -7.69 2.05
C THR A 29 -14.60 -8.13 0.59
N ALA A 30 -15.70 -7.77 -0.06
CA ALA A 30 -15.92 -8.08 -1.47
C ALA A 30 -14.89 -7.38 -2.37
N ASP A 31 -14.60 -6.10 -2.09
CA ASP A 31 -13.60 -5.31 -2.83
C ASP A 31 -12.20 -5.90 -2.65
N ARG A 32 -11.82 -6.26 -1.41
CA ARG A 32 -10.55 -6.95 -1.15
C ARG A 32 -10.44 -8.27 -1.92
N ASN A 33 -11.52 -9.05 -1.98
CA ASN A 33 -11.54 -10.31 -2.71
C ASN A 33 -11.36 -10.14 -4.22
N ILE A 34 -11.79 -9.01 -4.80
CA ILE A 34 -11.51 -8.69 -6.21
C ILE A 34 -9.99 -8.55 -6.41
N HIS A 35 -9.30 -7.85 -5.51
CA HIS A 35 -7.85 -7.69 -5.58
C HIS A 35 -7.13 -9.03 -5.38
N LEU A 36 -7.49 -9.80 -4.36
CA LEU A 36 -6.90 -11.12 -4.08
C LEU A 36 -7.13 -12.15 -5.20
N SER A 37 -8.21 -12.03 -5.97
CA SER A 37 -8.45 -12.92 -7.12
C SER A 37 -7.40 -12.77 -8.22
N ARG A 38 -6.73 -11.61 -8.29
CA ARG A 38 -5.67 -11.30 -9.27
C ARG A 38 -4.27 -11.35 -8.65
N PHE A 39 -4.16 -10.99 -7.38
CA PHE A 39 -2.92 -10.85 -6.62
C PHE A 39 -3.07 -11.57 -5.27
N PRO A 40 -2.89 -12.90 -5.23
CA PRO A 40 -3.30 -13.73 -4.10
C PRO A 40 -2.41 -13.60 -2.86
N TYR A 41 -1.26 -12.91 -2.96
CA TYR A 41 -0.33 -12.72 -1.86
C TYR A 41 -0.40 -11.27 -1.40
N SER A 42 -0.70 -11.01 -0.13
CA SER A 42 -0.80 -9.64 0.36
C SER A 42 -0.22 -9.45 1.75
N VAL A 43 0.10 -8.19 2.07
CA VAL A 43 0.42 -7.73 3.41
C VAL A 43 -0.23 -6.39 3.66
N MET A 44 -0.85 -6.25 4.82
CA MET A 44 -1.41 -5.00 5.29
C MET A 44 -0.47 -4.35 6.30
N LEU A 45 -0.22 -3.06 6.13
CA LEU A 45 0.53 -2.24 7.06
C LEU A 45 -0.31 -1.02 7.44
N GLN A 46 -0.14 -0.54 8.67
CA GLN A 46 -0.50 0.83 9.00
C GLN A 46 0.70 1.72 8.70
N VAL A 47 0.49 2.78 7.91
CA VAL A 47 1.54 3.67 7.41
C VAL A 47 1.06 5.11 7.33
N ALA A 48 2.00 6.06 7.42
CA ALA A 48 1.75 7.44 7.03
C ALA A 48 1.89 7.62 5.51
N TYR A 49 1.31 8.68 4.93
CA TYR A 49 1.45 8.95 3.47
C TYR A 49 2.90 8.97 2.96
N PRO A 50 3.89 9.57 3.65
CA PRO A 50 5.27 9.53 3.18
C PRO A 50 5.87 8.12 3.20
N GLU A 51 5.43 7.26 4.13
CA GLU A 51 5.86 5.86 4.20
C GLU A 51 5.20 5.03 3.10
N LEU A 52 3.93 5.31 2.77
CA LEU A 52 3.23 4.74 1.62
C LEU A 52 3.95 5.08 0.32
N ASP A 53 4.28 6.36 0.09
CA ASP A 53 4.98 6.79 -1.12
C ASP A 53 6.38 6.17 -1.21
N TYR A 54 7.10 6.10 -0.09
CA TYR A 54 8.42 5.46 -0.04
C TYR A 54 8.35 3.97 -0.38
N ALA A 55 7.40 3.26 0.22
CA ALA A 55 7.16 1.84 -0.04
C ALA A 55 6.75 1.60 -1.51
N ASN A 56 5.88 2.44 -2.06
CA ASN A 56 5.47 2.36 -3.46
C ASN A 56 6.65 2.61 -4.40
N ARG A 57 7.49 3.63 -4.16
CA ARG A 57 8.73 3.83 -4.94
C ARG A 57 9.61 2.59 -4.88
N TRP A 58 9.78 1.99 -3.71
CA TRP A 58 10.60 0.78 -3.56
C TRP A 58 10.04 -0.39 -4.36
N CYS A 59 8.72 -0.63 -4.33
CA CYS A 59 8.06 -1.64 -5.15
C CYS A 59 8.29 -1.37 -6.64
N TRP A 60 8.16 -0.12 -7.08
CA TRP A 60 8.46 0.28 -8.46
C TRP A 60 9.87 -0.08 -8.90
N GLN A 61 10.87 0.19 -8.05
CA GLN A 61 12.27 -0.09 -8.33
C GLN A 61 12.62 -1.59 -8.35
N ASN A 62 11.88 -2.41 -7.60
CA ASN A 62 12.21 -3.83 -7.41
C ASN A 62 11.33 -4.79 -8.22
N PHE A 63 10.10 -4.40 -8.52
CA PHE A 63 9.07 -5.23 -9.14
C PHE A 63 8.51 -4.64 -10.44
N GLY A 64 8.87 -3.41 -10.80
CA GLY A 64 8.31 -2.68 -11.94
C GLY A 64 7.03 -1.92 -11.57
N PRO A 65 6.28 -1.38 -12.55
CA PRO A 65 5.10 -0.58 -12.27
C PRO A 65 4.01 -1.38 -11.54
N GLY A 66 3.27 -0.71 -10.66
CA GLY A 66 2.06 -1.28 -10.06
C GLY A 66 0.91 -1.37 -11.06
N ASP A 67 0.04 -2.36 -10.94
CA ASP A 67 -1.13 -2.57 -11.78
C ASP A 67 -2.23 -1.55 -11.50
N GLY A 68 -2.90 -1.11 -12.56
CA GLY A 68 -4.04 -0.20 -12.48
C GLY A 68 -3.65 1.26 -12.71
N GLN A 69 -4.46 2.17 -12.17
CA GLN A 69 -4.28 3.60 -12.37
C GLN A 69 -2.97 4.09 -11.75
N CYS A 70 -2.19 4.85 -12.52
CA CYS A 70 -0.96 5.44 -12.01
C CYS A 70 -1.26 6.62 -11.09
N LEU A 71 -0.91 6.49 -9.81
CA LEU A 71 -1.04 7.53 -8.79
C LEU A 71 0.29 8.25 -8.51
N GLN A 72 1.35 7.94 -9.27
CA GLN A 72 2.71 8.48 -9.07
C GLN A 72 2.81 10.00 -9.29
N ARG A 73 1.83 10.61 -9.97
CA ARG A 73 1.73 12.08 -10.08
C ARG A 73 1.63 12.76 -8.72
N ASP A 74 0.91 12.13 -7.80
CA ASP A 74 0.55 12.71 -6.50
C ASP A 74 1.47 12.22 -5.37
N SER A 75 2.47 11.39 -5.70
CA SER A 75 3.45 10.83 -4.77
C SER A 75 4.67 11.76 -4.60
N GLU A 76 5.14 11.93 -3.37
CA GLU A 76 6.38 12.65 -3.06
C GLU A 76 7.62 12.00 -3.68
N TYR A 77 7.56 10.68 -3.90
CA TYR A 77 8.64 9.84 -4.39
C TYR A 77 8.38 9.31 -5.81
N ARG A 78 8.03 10.22 -6.73
CA ARG A 78 7.64 9.92 -8.11
C ARG A 78 8.71 9.14 -8.89
N VAL A 79 8.29 8.02 -9.48
CA VAL A 79 9.09 7.18 -10.40
C VAL A 79 8.57 7.27 -11.85
N CYS A 80 7.26 7.37 -12.04
CA CYS A 80 6.68 7.48 -13.37
C CYS A 80 6.68 8.94 -13.86
N GLU A 81 7.28 9.21 -15.02
CA GLU A 81 7.40 10.55 -15.61
C GLU A 81 6.11 11.05 -16.28
N CYS A 82 5.17 10.16 -16.60
CA CYS A 82 3.90 10.50 -17.23
C CYS A 82 3.02 11.35 -16.30
N VAL A 83 2.56 12.51 -16.79
CA VAL A 83 1.79 13.51 -16.02
C VAL A 83 0.29 13.37 -16.24
N ASP A 84 -0.11 12.93 -17.42
CA ASP A 84 -1.50 12.72 -17.78
C ASP A 84 -2.07 11.45 -17.13
N PRO A 85 -3.40 11.35 -16.94
CA PRO A 85 -4.03 10.12 -16.47
C PRO A 85 -3.68 8.93 -17.36
N HIS A 86 -3.10 7.89 -16.76
CA HIS A 86 -2.72 6.65 -17.44
C HIS A 86 -2.78 5.47 -16.46
N SER A 87 -2.52 4.28 -16.99
CA SER A 87 -2.49 3.03 -16.22
C SER A 87 -1.31 2.18 -16.62
N HIS A 88 -0.91 1.28 -15.73
CA HIS A 88 0.10 0.28 -16.01
C HIS A 88 -0.47 -1.11 -15.82
N VAL A 89 0.17 -2.09 -16.46
CA VAL A 89 -0.05 -3.51 -16.20
C VAL A 89 1.15 -3.96 -15.38
N GLY A 90 0.88 -4.39 -14.15
CA GLY A 90 1.89 -4.69 -13.16
C GLY A 90 1.67 -6.05 -12.52
N LYS A 91 2.68 -6.53 -11.79
CA LYS A 91 2.62 -7.78 -11.01
C LYS A 91 2.31 -7.57 -9.52
N TRP A 92 2.08 -6.32 -9.14
CA TRP A 92 1.70 -5.93 -7.79
C TRP A 92 0.76 -4.72 -7.87
N MET A 93 -0.01 -4.49 -6.81
CA MET A 93 -0.78 -3.25 -6.64
C MET A 93 -0.86 -2.90 -5.16
N SER A 94 -1.34 -1.70 -4.84
CA SER A 94 -1.66 -1.31 -3.46
C SER A 94 -3.07 -0.74 -3.38
N HIS A 95 -3.71 -0.91 -2.23
CA HIS A 95 -5.01 -0.31 -1.94
C HIS A 95 -4.97 0.40 -0.59
N TRP A 96 -5.39 1.67 -0.58
CA TRP A 96 -5.50 2.49 0.62
C TRP A 96 -6.87 2.29 1.28
N TRP A 97 -6.87 1.57 2.40
CA TRP A 97 -8.02 1.30 3.23
C TRP A 97 -8.15 2.39 4.30
N ALA A 98 -8.80 3.51 3.95
CA ALA A 98 -8.87 4.70 4.80
C ALA A 98 -9.75 4.48 6.05
N LYS A 99 -9.15 4.47 7.25
CA LYS A 99 -9.89 4.47 8.54
C LYS A 99 -9.34 5.39 9.63
N THR A 100 -8.24 6.12 9.40
CA THR A 100 -7.65 6.99 10.42
C THR A 100 -7.44 8.42 9.93
N ASP A 101 -7.03 9.29 10.86
CA ASP A 101 -6.74 10.71 10.66
C ASP A 101 -5.96 10.99 9.37
N TYR A 102 -6.11 12.21 8.85
CA TYR A 102 -5.69 12.63 7.50
C TYR A 102 -4.26 12.26 7.07
N ASP A 103 -3.36 11.84 7.95
CA ASP A 103 -1.95 11.54 7.67
C ASP A 103 -1.53 10.07 7.90
N PHE A 104 -2.42 9.19 8.34
CA PHE A 104 -2.13 7.80 8.68
C PHE A 104 -3.27 6.88 8.23
N GLY A 105 -3.00 5.59 8.00
CA GLY A 105 -4.04 4.64 7.60
C GLY A 105 -3.53 3.26 7.27
N PHE A 106 -4.47 2.38 6.92
CA PHE A 106 -4.20 1.01 6.51
C PHE A 106 -3.97 0.99 5.01
N ASN A 107 -2.87 0.39 4.58
CA ASN A 107 -2.62 0.11 3.18
C ASN A 107 -2.30 -1.36 3.02
N GLU A 108 -2.87 -1.97 1.99
CA GLU A 108 -2.56 -3.34 1.63
C GLU A 108 -1.81 -3.38 0.31
N TRP A 109 -0.66 -4.05 0.31
CA TRP A 109 0.08 -4.36 -0.90
C TRP A 109 -0.24 -5.80 -1.31
N TYR A 110 -0.54 -5.97 -2.59
CA TYR A 110 -0.90 -7.24 -3.20
C TYR A 110 0.12 -7.58 -4.28
N PHE A 111 0.48 -8.85 -4.38
CA PHE A 111 1.49 -9.39 -5.28
C PHE A 111 0.95 -10.63 -5.99
N SER A 112 1.34 -10.81 -7.26
CA SER A 112 0.99 -12.02 -8.01
C SER A 112 1.92 -13.19 -7.67
N GLU A 113 3.10 -12.91 -7.12
CA GLU A 113 4.15 -13.88 -6.79
C GLU A 113 4.45 -13.85 -5.29
N SER A 114 4.60 -15.02 -4.66
CA SER A 114 4.96 -15.13 -3.23
C SER A 114 6.33 -14.53 -2.93
N ASP A 115 7.28 -14.72 -3.84
CA ASP A 115 8.67 -14.27 -3.66
C ASP A 115 8.76 -12.73 -3.62
N ASP A 116 7.89 -12.03 -4.35
CA ASP A 116 7.82 -10.56 -4.29
C ASP A 116 7.25 -10.10 -2.94
N LEU A 117 6.22 -10.77 -2.43
CA LEU A 117 5.70 -10.51 -1.08
C LEU A 117 6.79 -10.73 -0.03
N GLU A 118 7.52 -11.84 -0.08
CA GLU A 118 8.61 -12.13 0.86
C GLU A 118 9.70 -11.07 0.83
N ARG A 119 10.09 -10.61 -0.38
CA ARG A 119 11.06 -9.52 -0.55
C ARG A 119 10.53 -8.20 0.01
N PHE A 120 9.26 -7.89 -0.18
CA PHE A 120 8.65 -6.68 0.38
C PHE A 120 8.58 -6.75 1.91
N VAL A 121 8.17 -7.89 2.47
CA VAL A 121 8.11 -8.11 3.93
C VAL A 121 9.49 -7.96 4.56
N ALA A 122 10.53 -8.52 3.94
CA ALA A 122 11.91 -8.36 4.39
C ALA A 122 12.40 -6.90 4.36
N ASN A 123 11.74 -6.03 3.60
CA ASN A 123 12.06 -4.60 3.51
C ASN A 123 11.27 -3.72 4.50
N ILE A 124 10.29 -4.25 5.23
CA ILE A 124 9.41 -3.45 6.13
C ILE A 124 10.18 -2.65 7.18
N GLU A 125 11.30 -3.19 7.69
CA GLU A 125 12.14 -2.48 8.66
C GLU A 125 12.85 -1.25 8.06
N ASN A 126 13.03 -1.23 6.74
CA ASN A 126 13.64 -0.10 6.03
C ASN A 126 12.62 0.93 5.56
N ILE A 127 11.32 0.61 5.57
CA ILE A 127 10.27 1.58 5.23
C ILE A 127 10.26 2.67 6.30
N ASN A 128 10.46 3.90 5.85
CA ASN A 128 10.44 5.12 6.65
C ASN A 128 9.90 6.26 5.78
N ARG A 129 9.83 7.47 6.32
CA ARG A 129 9.33 8.65 5.59
C ARG A 129 10.23 9.10 4.43
N GLY A 130 11.37 8.45 4.21
CA GLY A 130 12.30 8.67 3.11
C GLY A 130 13.25 9.85 3.30
N GLU A 131 13.89 10.27 2.22
CA GLU A 131 14.95 11.27 2.24
C GLU A 131 14.45 12.70 2.50
N HIS A 132 13.14 12.96 2.35
CA HIS A 132 12.55 14.27 2.59
C HIS A 132 12.32 14.59 4.07
N TYR A 133 12.47 13.61 4.97
CA TYR A 133 12.25 13.77 6.40
C TYR A 133 13.56 13.49 7.17
N PRO A 134 14.16 14.48 7.86
CA PRO A 134 15.40 14.27 8.58
C PRO A 134 15.26 13.18 9.67
N LYS A 135 16.34 12.39 9.83
CA LYS A 135 16.42 11.23 10.73
C LYS A 135 16.51 11.58 12.21
#